data_AF-A0A366DAI1-F1
#
_entry.id   AF-A0A366DAI1-F1
#
_cell.length_a   1.000
_cell.length_b   1.000
_cell.length_c   1.000
_cell.angle_alpha   90.00
_cell.angle_beta   90.00
_cell.angle_gamma   90.00
#
_symmetry.space_group_name_H-M   'P 1'
#
loop_
_entity.id
_entity.type
_entity.pdbx_description
1 polymer ?
#
loop_
_entity_poly.entity_id
_entity_poly.type
_entity_poly.pdbx_seq_one_letter_code
_entity_poly.pdbx_strand_id
1 'polypeptide(L)'
;MLDLIHPVTGLRALGMGKRGPIWPVLGASGEAGGNGNSGGAGGTGGAGGTGGAGGTGGTGGDGEPGYPANTPVADMTAEQQAAYWKAQSRKHEGRVNAFGGLTADQVTAMQKKLAELEDKNRTESERAIEAAKAEAAQTARTAADSEWRSKLQAAELKAAAATILTDPAQLQAFLEIASPSKFATETGEIDPDKVVSHLTALYGNPQKFGAGVPQHRDWGQNSGRPSGQSGIEQGKAMAAKRHPTGTKTT
;
A
#
# COMPACT_ATOMS: atom_id res chain seq x y z
N MET A 1 -15.00 -28.85 17.88
CA MET A 1 -15.20 -28.80 16.41
C MET A 1 -13.81 -28.98 15.82
N LEU A 2 -13.54 -30.09 15.14
CA LEU A 2 -12.24 -30.34 14.54
C LEU A 2 -12.15 -29.49 13.26
N ASP A 3 -11.21 -28.55 13.22
CA ASP A 3 -10.97 -27.73 12.04
C ASP A 3 -10.29 -28.59 10.97
N LEU A 4 -11.04 -28.97 9.94
CA LEU A 4 -10.49 -29.67 8.77
C LEU A 4 -9.86 -28.65 7.82
N ILE A 5 -8.54 -28.66 7.77
CA ILE A 5 -7.71 -27.84 6.90
C ILE A 5 -7.25 -28.71 5.72
N HIS A 6 -7.38 -28.21 4.49
CA HIS A 6 -6.97 -28.93 3.30
C HIS A 6 -5.43 -29.13 3.31
N PRO A 7 -4.91 -30.35 3.14
CA PRO A 7 -3.50 -30.66 3.34
C PRO A 7 -2.55 -29.97 2.34
N VAL A 8 -3.07 -29.53 1.19
CA VAL A 8 -2.27 -28.90 0.12
C VAL A 8 -2.45 -27.39 0.04
N THR A 9 -3.62 -26.86 0.43
CA THR A 9 -3.96 -25.44 0.21
C THR A 9 -4.12 -24.65 1.50
N GLY A 10 -4.12 -25.30 2.66
CA GLY A 10 -4.30 -24.62 3.95
C GLY A 10 -5.70 -24.02 4.15
N LEU A 11 -6.65 -24.27 3.24
CA LEU A 11 -8.00 -23.73 3.31
C LEU A 11 -8.84 -24.49 4.33
N ARG A 12 -9.66 -23.76 5.09
CA ARG A 12 -10.66 -24.33 5.99
C ARG A 12 -11.88 -24.79 5.19
N ALA A 13 -12.36 -26.00 5.48
CA ALA A 13 -13.58 -26.51 4.84
C ALA A 13 -14.79 -25.61 5.17
N LEU A 14 -15.65 -25.35 4.17
CA LEU A 14 -16.88 -24.58 4.33
C LEU A 14 -18.00 -25.42 4.96
N GLY A 15 -17.91 -26.75 4.85
CA GLY A 15 -18.87 -27.69 5.40
C GLY A 15 -18.54 -29.15 5.02
N MET A 16 -19.40 -30.09 5.43
CA MET A 16 -19.30 -31.51 5.07
C MET A 16 -20.49 -31.94 4.21
N GLY A 17 -20.22 -32.54 3.06
CA GLY A 17 -21.22 -33.20 2.22
C GLY A 17 -21.14 -34.73 2.31
N LYS A 18 -22.07 -35.43 1.65
CA LYS A 18 -22.10 -36.91 1.58
C LYS A 18 -20.84 -37.54 0.97
N ARG A 19 -19.99 -36.75 0.33
CA ARG A 19 -18.75 -37.16 -0.35
C ARG A 19 -17.47 -36.64 0.29
N GLY A 20 -17.55 -35.94 1.43
CA GLY A 20 -16.38 -35.37 2.09
C GLY A 20 -16.47 -33.85 2.33
N PRO A 21 -15.37 -33.22 2.78
CA PRO A 21 -15.32 -31.79 3.05
C PRO A 21 -15.48 -30.98 1.78
N ILE A 22 -16.25 -29.89 1.87
CA ILE A 22 -16.49 -28.95 0.77
C ILE A 22 -15.44 -27.84 0.87
N TRP A 23 -14.58 -27.77 -0.14
CA TRP A 23 -13.48 -26.81 -0.19
C TRP A 23 -13.85 -25.56 -1.01
N PRO A 24 -13.42 -24.36 -0.60
CA PRO A 24 -13.49 -23.17 -1.46
C PRO A 24 -12.64 -23.39 -2.72
N VAL A 25 -13.19 -23.13 -3.90
CA VAL A 25 -12.45 -23.18 -5.16
C VAL A 25 -11.73 -21.85 -5.38
N LEU A 26 -10.40 -21.85 -5.29
CA LEU A 26 -9.57 -20.72 -5.69
C LEU A 26 -9.55 -20.66 -7.23
N GLY A 27 -10.09 -19.59 -7.83
CA GLY A 27 -9.93 -19.30 -9.27
C GLY A 27 -11.21 -19.06 -10.08
N ALA A 28 -12.40 -19.17 -9.50
CA ALA A 28 -13.65 -18.80 -10.20
C ALA A 28 -13.96 -17.30 -10.04
N SER A 29 -13.12 -16.45 -10.64
CA SER A 29 -13.49 -15.09 -11.02
C SER A 29 -13.20 -14.98 -12.52
N GLY A 30 -14.24 -15.11 -13.34
CA GLY A 30 -14.14 -15.08 -14.80
C GLY A 30 -15.21 -15.92 -15.47
N GLU A 31 -16.25 -15.23 -15.95
CA GLU A 31 -17.04 -15.53 -17.15
C GLU A 31 -17.62 -16.96 -17.30
N ALA A 32 -18.90 -17.11 -16.94
CA ALA A 32 -19.69 -18.29 -17.26
C ALA A 32 -20.07 -18.32 -18.76
N GLY A 33 -19.16 -18.85 -19.58
CA GLY A 33 -19.45 -19.45 -20.88
C GLY A 33 -19.99 -20.88 -20.70
N GLY A 34 -20.98 -21.23 -21.52
CA GLY A 34 -21.83 -22.41 -21.33
C GLY A 34 -21.24 -23.79 -21.65
N ASN A 35 -21.93 -24.78 -21.09
CA ASN A 35 -22.14 -26.19 -21.45
C ASN A 35 -22.29 -26.94 -20.12
N GLY A 36 -23.33 -27.69 -19.80
CA GLY A 36 -24.28 -28.44 -20.61
C GLY A 36 -24.49 -29.76 -19.87
N ASN A 37 -25.75 -30.08 -19.56
CA ASN A 37 -26.25 -31.39 -19.13
C ASN A 37 -26.06 -31.82 -17.65
N SER A 38 -27.14 -31.82 -16.87
CA SER A 38 -27.90 -33.04 -16.52
C SER A 38 -28.75 -32.89 -15.24
N GLY A 39 -30.03 -33.29 -15.35
CA GLY A 39 -30.76 -34.02 -14.31
C GLY A 39 -31.29 -33.26 -13.09
N GLY A 40 -32.51 -32.73 -13.19
CA GLY A 40 -33.31 -32.30 -12.03
C GLY A 40 -34.75 -32.78 -12.15
N ALA A 41 -35.05 -33.86 -11.43
CA ALA A 41 -36.33 -34.56 -11.42
C ALA A 41 -37.45 -33.81 -10.68
N GLY A 42 -38.68 -34.18 -11.05
CA GLY A 42 -39.99 -33.84 -10.50
C GLY A 42 -40.06 -33.24 -9.09
N GLY A 43 -40.69 -32.06 -9.02
CA GLY A 43 -41.33 -31.53 -7.84
C GLY A 43 -42.85 -31.60 -8.01
N THR A 44 -43.47 -32.57 -7.35
CA THR A 44 -44.91 -32.73 -7.20
C THR A 44 -45.55 -31.61 -6.37
N GLY A 45 -46.74 -31.17 -6.80
CA GLY A 45 -47.85 -30.82 -5.91
C GLY A 45 -47.75 -29.51 -5.13
N GLY A 46 -48.33 -28.45 -5.69
CA GLY A 46 -48.74 -27.26 -4.95
C GLY A 46 -50.19 -26.93 -5.30
N ALA A 47 -51.13 -27.46 -4.52
CA ALA A 47 -52.53 -27.11 -4.58
C ALA A 47 -52.78 -25.74 -3.93
N GLY A 48 -53.77 -25.01 -4.44
CA GLY A 48 -54.50 -24.01 -3.66
C GLY A 48 -54.27 -22.56 -4.09
N GLY A 49 -55.21 -22.05 -4.89
CA GLY A 49 -55.34 -20.63 -5.21
C GLY A 49 -56.71 -20.37 -5.84
N THR A 50 -57.77 -20.57 -5.06
CA THR A 50 -59.15 -20.19 -5.41
C THR A 50 -59.26 -18.67 -5.48
N GLY A 51 -59.68 -18.14 -6.63
CA GLY A 51 -60.11 -16.74 -6.74
C GLY A 51 -60.39 -16.30 -8.17
N GLY A 52 -61.67 -16.05 -8.47
CA GLY A 52 -62.09 -15.27 -9.64
C GLY A 52 -63.13 -15.94 -10.54
N ALA A 53 -64.39 -15.95 -10.11
CA ALA A 53 -65.52 -16.23 -10.98
C ALA A 53 -65.65 -15.16 -12.07
N GLY A 54 -65.78 -15.58 -13.33
CA GLY A 54 -66.11 -14.67 -14.42
C GLY A 54 -65.90 -15.29 -15.80
N GLY A 55 -66.99 -15.74 -16.43
CA GLY A 55 -67.06 -15.97 -17.88
C GLY A 55 -67.37 -17.41 -18.29
N THR A 56 -68.65 -17.72 -18.35
CA THR A 56 -69.21 -18.89 -19.04
C THR A 56 -68.86 -18.82 -20.53
N GLY A 57 -68.13 -19.81 -21.05
CA GLY A 57 -67.90 -19.94 -22.49
C GLY A 57 -66.90 -21.03 -22.83
N GLY A 58 -67.43 -22.17 -23.29
CA GLY A 58 -66.69 -23.11 -24.16
C GLY A 58 -66.11 -24.35 -23.48
N THR A 59 -66.83 -25.46 -23.61
CA THR A 59 -66.38 -26.84 -23.43
C THR A 59 -65.11 -27.12 -24.27
N GLY A 60 -64.05 -27.62 -23.64
CA GLY A 60 -62.84 -28.10 -24.32
C GLY A 60 -61.94 -28.79 -23.31
N GLY A 61 -61.77 -30.10 -23.46
CA GLY A 61 -61.05 -30.97 -22.54
C GLY A 61 -59.54 -30.74 -22.50
N ASP A 62 -58.90 -31.53 -21.65
CA ASP A 62 -57.49 -31.62 -21.32
C ASP A 62 -56.49 -31.10 -22.37
N GLY A 63 -55.67 -30.12 -21.95
CA GLY A 63 -54.26 -29.99 -22.36
C GLY A 63 -53.91 -29.22 -23.62
N GLU A 64 -54.80 -29.08 -24.60
CA GLU A 64 -54.44 -28.43 -25.87
C GLU A 64 -54.74 -26.92 -25.80
N PRO A 65 -53.74 -26.03 -25.98
CA PRO A 65 -54.02 -24.60 -26.17
C PRO A 65 -54.95 -24.48 -27.38
N GLY A 66 -55.96 -23.61 -27.33
CA GLY A 66 -56.89 -23.37 -28.46
C GLY A 66 -56.25 -22.76 -29.72
N TYR A 67 -54.94 -22.96 -29.92
CA TYR A 67 -54.12 -22.54 -31.05
C TYR A 67 -53.11 -23.66 -31.40
N PRO A 68 -52.79 -23.86 -32.68
CA PRO A 68 -51.81 -24.85 -33.12
C PRO A 68 -50.38 -24.45 -32.70
N ALA A 69 -49.62 -25.39 -32.11
CA ALA A 69 -48.32 -25.12 -31.49
C ALA A 69 -47.17 -24.81 -32.48
N ASN A 70 -47.30 -25.23 -33.74
CA ASN A 70 -46.24 -25.14 -34.77
C ASN A 70 -46.64 -24.32 -35.99
N THR A 71 -47.72 -23.55 -35.92
CA THR A 71 -48.18 -22.70 -37.02
C THR A 71 -47.74 -21.26 -36.77
N PRO A 72 -47.17 -20.55 -37.76
CA PRO A 72 -46.94 -19.11 -37.65
C PRO A 72 -48.25 -18.37 -37.36
N VAL A 73 -48.22 -17.31 -36.54
CA VAL A 73 -49.41 -16.52 -36.18
C VAL A 73 -50.13 -15.96 -37.43
N ALA A 74 -49.39 -15.68 -38.49
CA ALA A 74 -49.92 -15.21 -39.78
C ALA A 74 -50.81 -16.24 -40.50
N ASP A 75 -50.59 -17.54 -40.25
CA ASP A 75 -51.32 -18.64 -40.88
C ASP A 75 -52.42 -19.21 -39.95
N MET A 76 -52.63 -18.58 -38.79
CA MET A 76 -53.69 -18.96 -37.83
C MET A 76 -55.01 -18.27 -38.16
N THR A 77 -56.13 -18.93 -37.85
CA THR A 77 -57.45 -18.27 -37.89
C THR A 77 -57.56 -17.17 -36.85
N ALA A 78 -58.48 -16.22 -37.02
CA ALA A 78 -58.65 -15.11 -36.08
C ALA A 78 -58.90 -15.59 -34.64
N GLU A 79 -59.64 -16.68 -34.47
CA GLU A 79 -59.93 -17.30 -33.17
C GLU A 79 -58.66 -17.90 -32.54
N GLN A 80 -57.81 -18.54 -33.34
CA GLN A 80 -56.54 -19.12 -32.89
C GLN A 80 -55.52 -18.03 -32.54
N GLN A 81 -55.48 -16.93 -33.30
CA GLN A 81 -54.67 -15.76 -32.97
C GLN A 81 -55.09 -15.15 -31.63
N ALA A 82 -56.39 -14.99 -31.40
CA ALA A 82 -56.91 -14.49 -30.13
C ALA A 82 -56.54 -15.41 -28.95
N ALA A 83 -56.63 -16.72 -29.12
CA ALA A 83 -56.21 -17.70 -28.12
C ALA A 83 -54.69 -17.64 -27.85
N TYR A 84 -53.87 -17.49 -28.89
CA TYR A 84 -52.41 -17.33 -28.79
C TYR A 84 -52.05 -16.07 -28.00
N TRP A 85 -52.60 -14.91 -28.36
CA TRP A 85 -52.32 -13.64 -27.69
C TRP A 85 -52.79 -13.65 -26.24
N LYS A 86 -53.94 -14.27 -25.94
CA LYS A 86 -54.42 -14.45 -24.56
C LYS A 86 -53.47 -15.31 -23.73
N ALA A 87 -52.96 -16.41 -24.29
CA ALA A 87 -51.98 -17.26 -23.62
C ALA A 87 -50.63 -16.54 -23.42
N GLN A 88 -50.16 -15.78 -24.40
CA GLN A 88 -48.94 -14.99 -24.27
C GLN A 88 -49.09 -13.87 -23.24
N SER A 89 -50.21 -13.14 -23.25
CA SER A 89 -50.50 -12.11 -22.24
C SER A 89 -50.44 -12.68 -20.83
N ARG A 90 -51.04 -13.85 -20.59
CA ARG A 90 -50.97 -14.53 -19.29
C ARG A 90 -49.55 -14.95 -18.91
N LYS A 91 -48.73 -15.39 -19.87
CA LYS A 91 -47.31 -15.70 -19.63
C LYS A 91 -46.51 -14.45 -19.29
N HIS A 92 -46.75 -13.35 -19.97
CA HIS A 92 -46.10 -12.07 -19.70
C HIS A 92 -46.52 -11.51 -18.34
N GLU A 93 -47.80 -11.54 -18.02
CA GLU A 93 -48.34 -11.14 -16.72
C GLU A 93 -47.78 -12.02 -15.59
N GLY A 94 -47.76 -13.35 -15.78
CA GLY A 94 -47.14 -14.28 -14.83
C GLY A 94 -45.65 -14.02 -14.62
N ARG A 95 -44.91 -13.68 -15.69
CA ARG A 95 -43.49 -13.28 -15.60
C ARG A 95 -43.31 -11.98 -14.83
N VAL A 96 -44.09 -10.94 -15.12
CA VAL A 96 -44.00 -9.64 -14.43
C VAL A 96 -44.38 -9.78 -12.96
N ASN A 97 -45.42 -10.55 -12.65
CA ASN A 97 -45.82 -10.86 -11.28
C ASN A 97 -44.75 -11.67 -10.53
N ALA A 98 -44.01 -12.54 -11.21
CA ALA A 98 -42.90 -13.29 -10.62
C ALA A 98 -41.71 -12.39 -10.21
N PHE A 99 -41.55 -11.21 -10.84
CA PHE A 99 -40.60 -10.18 -10.40
C PHE A 99 -41.15 -9.29 -9.27
N GLY A 100 -42.23 -9.71 -8.60
CA GLY A 100 -42.79 -9.02 -7.45
C GLY A 100 -43.41 -7.66 -7.77
N GLY A 101 -43.75 -7.41 -9.03
CA GLY A 101 -44.30 -6.11 -9.47
C GLY A 101 -43.29 -4.97 -9.50
N LEU A 102 -41.99 -5.27 -9.38
CA LEU A 102 -40.92 -4.27 -9.54
C LEU A 102 -40.90 -3.79 -11.00
N THR A 103 -41.09 -2.50 -11.20
CA THR A 103 -41.00 -1.89 -12.52
C THR A 103 -39.53 -1.73 -12.94
N ALA A 104 -39.27 -1.61 -14.24
CA ALA A 104 -37.92 -1.33 -14.74
C ALA A 104 -37.32 -0.05 -14.12
N ASP A 105 -38.15 0.97 -13.89
CA ASP A 105 -37.76 2.21 -13.23
C ASP A 105 -37.38 2.00 -11.75
N GLN A 106 -38.04 1.08 -11.05
CA GLN A 106 -37.69 0.76 -9.67
C GLN A 106 -36.37 -0.02 -9.59
N VAL A 107 -36.14 -0.95 -10.51
CA VAL A 107 -34.88 -1.70 -10.59
C VAL A 107 -33.70 -0.77 -10.87
N THR A 108 -33.84 0.16 -11.82
CA THR A 108 -32.80 1.15 -12.14
C THR A 108 -32.56 2.12 -10.97
N ALA A 109 -33.62 2.56 -10.28
CA ALA A 109 -33.48 3.39 -9.08
C ALA A 109 -32.76 2.66 -7.94
N MET A 110 -33.02 1.36 -7.73
CA MET A 110 -32.32 0.55 -6.74
C MET A 110 -30.84 0.36 -7.09
N GLN A 111 -30.52 0.07 -8.35
CA GLN A 111 -29.14 -0.04 -8.83
C GLN A 111 -28.36 1.27 -8.61
N LYS A 112 -28.98 2.42 -8.91
CA LYS A 112 -28.35 3.72 -8.70
C LYS A 112 -28.05 3.98 -7.21
N LYS A 113 -28.99 3.63 -6.31
CA LYS A 113 -28.78 3.76 -4.86
C LYS A 113 -27.67 2.84 -4.34
N LEU A 114 -27.59 1.60 -4.85
CA LEU A 114 -26.52 0.67 -4.48
C LEU A 114 -25.16 1.21 -4.93
N ALA A 115 -25.04 1.69 -6.16
CA ALA A 115 -23.80 2.31 -6.66
C ALA A 115 -23.38 3.51 -5.80
N GLU A 116 -24.31 4.41 -5.47
CA GLU A 116 -24.02 5.58 -4.63
C GLU A 116 -23.58 5.20 -3.21
N LEU A 117 -24.18 4.17 -2.61
CA LEU A 117 -23.77 3.66 -1.30
C LEU A 117 -22.41 2.97 -1.35
N GLU A 118 -22.12 2.20 -2.40
CA GLU A 118 -20.82 1.58 -2.61
C GLU A 118 -19.72 2.62 -2.79
N ASP A 119 -19.95 3.67 -3.57
CA ASP A 119 -18.98 4.76 -3.77
C ASP A 119 -18.72 5.51 -2.44
N LYS A 120 -19.77 5.83 -1.68
CA LYS A 120 -19.62 6.46 -0.36
C LYS A 120 -18.85 5.57 0.62
N ASN A 121 -19.23 4.29 0.72
CA ASN A 121 -18.54 3.37 1.63
C ASN A 121 -17.11 3.07 1.18
N ARG A 122 -16.83 2.98 -0.13
CA ARG A 122 -15.48 2.82 -0.66
C ARG A 122 -14.63 4.02 -0.28
N THR A 123 -15.10 5.24 -0.53
CA THR A 123 -14.34 6.45 -0.18
C THR A 123 -14.11 6.60 1.33
N GLU A 124 -15.08 6.23 2.18
CA GLU A 124 -14.89 6.22 3.63
C GLU A 124 -13.91 5.13 4.08
N SER A 125 -14.02 3.91 3.54
CA SER A 125 -13.11 2.82 3.88
C SER A 125 -11.68 3.08 3.39
N GLU A 126 -11.50 3.67 2.21
CA GLU A 126 -10.19 4.12 1.71
C GLU A 126 -9.59 5.17 2.63
N ARG A 127 -10.37 6.19 3.01
CA ARG A 127 -9.91 7.22 3.97
C ARG A 127 -9.55 6.61 5.33
N ALA A 128 -10.33 5.64 5.80
CA ALA A 128 -10.05 4.93 7.05
C ALA A 128 -8.76 4.11 6.97
N ILE A 129 -8.48 3.45 5.84
CA ILE A 129 -7.24 2.70 5.60
C ILE A 129 -6.05 3.66 5.54
N GLU A 130 -6.17 4.80 4.85
CA GLU A 130 -5.10 5.80 4.81
C GLU A 130 -4.83 6.40 6.19
N ALA A 131 -5.86 6.74 6.95
CA ALA A 131 -5.72 7.23 8.32
C ALA A 131 -5.02 6.20 9.21
N ALA A 132 -5.44 4.93 9.15
CA ALA A 132 -4.82 3.85 9.90
C ALA A 132 -3.34 3.63 9.52
N LYS A 133 -3.00 3.73 8.22
CA LYS A 133 -1.61 3.67 7.75
C LYS A 133 -0.78 4.83 8.27
N ALA A 134 -1.32 6.05 8.25
CA ALA A 134 -0.64 7.24 8.75
C ALA A 134 -0.38 7.13 10.26
N GLU A 135 -1.37 6.70 11.03
CA GLU A 135 -1.25 6.50 12.48
C GLU A 135 -0.23 5.39 12.81
N ALA A 136 -0.27 4.27 12.09
CA ALA A 136 0.70 3.19 12.24
C ALA A 136 2.13 3.65 11.90
N ALA A 137 2.29 4.43 10.82
CA ALA A 137 3.59 4.99 10.44
C ALA A 137 4.12 5.97 11.49
N GLN A 138 3.25 6.81 12.06
CA GLN A 138 3.63 7.75 13.12
C GLN A 138 4.01 7.03 14.42
N THR A 139 3.27 5.99 14.79
CA THR A 139 3.57 5.14 15.94
C THR A 139 4.91 4.43 15.75
N ALA A 140 5.15 3.86 14.57
CA ALA A 140 6.41 3.20 14.24
C ALA A 140 7.61 4.16 14.28
N ARG A 141 7.45 5.39 13.77
CA ARG A 141 8.49 6.44 13.86
C ARG A 141 8.78 6.80 15.31
N THR A 142 7.75 7.00 16.12
CA THR A 142 7.90 7.37 17.54
C THR A 142 8.56 6.25 18.34
N ALA A 143 8.19 4.99 18.07
CA ALA A 143 8.82 3.81 18.67
C ALA A 143 10.30 3.72 18.26
N ALA A 144 10.60 3.85 16.96
CA ALA A 144 11.97 3.84 16.46
C ALA A 144 12.82 4.97 17.07
N ASP A 145 12.28 6.19 17.11
CA ASP A 145 12.96 7.32 17.74
C ASP A 145 13.23 7.03 19.22
N SER A 146 12.28 6.45 19.96
CA SER A 146 12.49 6.11 21.37
C SER A 146 13.59 5.05 21.59
N GLU A 147 13.67 4.05 20.72
CA GLU A 147 14.65 2.96 20.81
C GLU A 147 16.07 3.41 20.44
N TRP A 148 16.18 4.25 19.41
CA TRP A 148 17.48 4.62 18.82
C TRP A 148 18.05 5.90 19.39
N ARG A 149 17.22 6.81 19.93
CA ARG A 149 17.67 8.11 20.41
C ARG A 149 18.71 8.04 21.51
N SER A 150 18.56 7.13 22.47
CA SER A 150 19.55 6.96 23.55
C SER A 150 20.92 6.50 23.00
N LYS A 151 20.92 5.57 22.05
CA LYS A 151 22.14 5.07 21.39
C LYS A 151 22.79 6.13 20.53
N LEU A 152 21.99 6.92 19.83
CA LEU A 152 22.45 7.99 18.95
C LEU A 152 23.06 9.14 19.78
N GLN A 153 22.39 9.56 20.84
CA GLN A 153 22.93 10.52 21.81
C GLN A 153 24.24 10.05 22.45
N ALA A 154 24.33 8.76 22.81
CA ALA A 154 25.57 8.20 23.35
C ALA A 154 26.71 8.19 22.30
N ALA A 155 26.39 7.88 21.04
CA ALA A 155 27.36 7.90 19.94
C ALA A 155 27.84 9.32 19.62
N GLU A 156 26.94 10.31 19.58
CA GLU A 156 27.27 11.72 19.37
C GLU A 156 28.10 12.28 20.51
N LEU A 157 27.72 12.02 21.76
CA LEU A 157 28.49 12.41 22.94
C LEU A 157 29.91 11.82 22.89
N LYS A 158 30.03 10.54 22.54
CA LYS A 158 31.32 9.88 22.36
C LYS A 158 32.14 10.53 21.25
N ALA A 159 31.54 10.84 20.11
CA ALA A 159 32.23 11.47 18.99
C ALA A 159 32.74 12.87 19.36
N ALA A 160 31.90 13.69 20.01
CA ALA A 160 32.28 15.02 20.47
C ALA A 160 33.39 14.95 21.54
N ALA A 161 33.26 14.06 22.52
CA ALA A 161 34.23 13.91 23.60
C ALA A 161 35.59 13.38 23.11
N ALA A 162 35.61 12.50 22.11
CA ALA A 162 36.83 11.93 21.52
C ALA A 162 37.72 12.98 20.83
N THR A 163 37.20 14.17 20.52
CA THR A 163 38.01 15.27 19.98
C THR A 163 38.99 15.87 21.00
N ILE A 164 38.68 15.73 22.29
CA ILE A 164 39.49 16.26 23.41
C ILE A 164 40.15 15.13 24.18
N LEU A 165 39.39 14.06 24.46
CA LEU A 165 39.87 12.88 25.18
C LEU A 165 40.40 11.85 24.19
N THR A 166 41.69 11.91 23.90
CA THR A 166 42.37 10.96 23.00
C THR A 166 42.68 9.62 23.66
N ASP A 167 42.74 9.57 25.00
CA ASP A 167 42.92 8.33 25.75
C ASP A 167 41.59 7.56 25.82
N PRO A 168 41.51 6.34 25.28
CA PRO A 168 40.29 5.52 25.31
C PRO A 168 39.78 5.24 26.73
N ALA A 169 40.68 5.11 27.72
CA ALA A 169 40.29 4.82 29.10
C ALA A 169 39.59 6.03 29.75
N GLN A 170 40.10 7.24 29.53
CA GLN A 170 39.49 8.48 30.00
C GLN A 170 38.16 8.77 29.30
N LEU A 171 38.08 8.53 27.98
CA LEU A 171 36.84 8.66 27.22
C LEU A 171 35.76 7.72 27.76
N GLN A 172 36.10 6.46 28.02
CA GLN A 172 35.15 5.49 28.57
C GLN A 172 34.68 5.87 29.97
N ALA A 173 35.60 6.26 30.87
CA ALA A 173 35.26 6.72 32.21
C ALA A 173 34.36 7.96 32.21
N PHE A 174 34.57 8.89 31.26
CA PHE A 174 33.68 10.03 31.07
C PHE A 174 32.27 9.58 30.63
N LEU A 175 32.16 8.68 29.65
CA LEU A 175 30.86 8.20 29.15
C LEU A 175 30.05 7.43 30.20
N GLU A 176 30.71 6.78 31.17
CA GLU A 176 30.03 6.06 32.26
C GLU A 176 29.38 7.00 33.28
N ILE A 177 29.94 8.20 33.47
CA ILE A 177 29.47 9.17 34.48
C ILE A 177 28.63 10.28 33.83
N ALA A 178 28.92 10.62 32.57
CA ALA A 178 28.26 11.69 31.84
C ALA A 178 26.83 11.29 31.45
N SER A 179 25.86 12.13 31.78
CA SER A 179 24.48 11.98 31.32
C SER A 179 24.31 12.70 29.98
N PRO A 180 23.98 12.00 28.87
CA PRO A 180 23.82 12.63 27.55
C PRO A 180 22.79 13.77 27.54
N SER A 181 21.75 13.67 28.36
CA SER A 181 20.71 14.69 28.52
C SER A 181 21.22 16.05 29.01
N LYS A 182 22.34 16.11 29.75
CA LYS A 182 22.93 17.38 30.21
C LYS A 182 23.65 18.14 29.10
N PHE A 183 24.00 17.44 28.03
CA PHE A 183 24.66 17.99 26.85
C PHE A 183 23.70 18.14 25.68
N ALA A 184 22.41 17.83 25.87
CA ALA A 184 21.44 17.91 24.80
C ALA A 184 20.91 19.35 24.62
N THR A 185 20.54 19.70 23.39
CA THR A 185 19.79 20.90 23.03
C THR A 185 18.29 20.74 23.37
N GLU A 186 17.50 21.79 23.14
CA GLU A 186 16.03 21.73 23.30
C GLU A 186 15.37 20.75 22.32
N THR A 187 15.99 20.51 21.16
CA THR A 187 15.58 19.47 20.20
C THR A 187 15.99 18.06 20.66
N GLY A 188 16.82 17.99 21.70
CA GLY A 188 17.34 16.78 22.33
C GLY A 188 18.42 16.07 21.52
N GLU A 189 19.15 16.81 20.68
CA GLU A 189 20.40 16.40 20.01
C GLU A 189 21.60 16.80 20.87
N ILE A 190 22.73 16.11 20.78
CA ILE A 190 23.92 16.51 21.57
C ILE A 190 24.52 17.80 21.00
N ASP A 191 24.72 18.78 21.89
CA ASP A 191 25.40 20.04 21.62
C ASP A 191 26.92 19.84 21.74
N PRO A 192 27.66 19.74 20.62
CA PRO A 192 29.09 19.45 20.66
C PRO A 192 29.89 20.56 21.35
N ASP A 193 29.44 21.82 21.23
CA ASP A 193 30.13 22.96 21.83
C ASP A 193 30.00 22.94 23.35
N LYS A 194 28.86 22.52 23.89
CA LYS A 194 28.71 22.30 25.34
C LYS A 194 29.59 21.17 25.84
N VAL A 195 29.68 20.05 25.10
CA VAL A 195 30.57 18.92 25.46
C VAL A 195 32.02 19.40 25.47
N VAL A 196 32.43 20.08 24.41
CA VAL A 196 33.78 20.63 24.24
C VAL A 196 34.10 21.64 25.34
N SER A 197 33.20 22.58 25.61
CA SER A 197 33.37 23.58 26.67
C SER A 197 33.46 22.95 28.06
N HIS A 198 32.65 21.92 28.35
CA HIS A 198 32.67 21.25 29.64
C HIS A 198 33.98 20.46 29.86
N LEU A 199 34.41 19.71 28.85
CA LEU A 199 35.67 18.97 28.90
C LEU A 199 36.87 19.92 28.95
N THR A 200 36.83 21.02 28.21
CA THR A 200 37.88 22.06 28.25
C THR A 200 37.97 22.73 29.63
N ALA A 201 36.85 22.90 30.33
CA ALA A 201 36.84 23.45 31.68
C ALA A 201 37.44 22.48 32.72
N LEU A 202 37.23 21.16 32.55
CA LEU A 202 37.73 20.13 33.48
C LEU A 202 39.19 19.76 33.24
N TYR A 203 39.57 19.60 31.98
CA TYR A 203 40.88 19.07 31.58
C TYR A 203 41.81 20.16 31.00
N GLY A 204 41.32 21.39 30.86
CA GLY A 204 42.01 22.46 30.16
C GLY A 204 41.84 22.35 28.65
N ASN A 205 42.26 23.40 27.94
CA ASN A 205 42.34 23.36 26.48
C ASN A 205 43.38 22.28 26.10
N PRO A 206 43.13 21.38 25.14
CA PRO A 206 44.20 20.59 24.53
C PRO A 206 45.12 21.51 23.72
N GLN A 207 45.76 22.49 24.37
CA GLN A 207 46.82 23.27 23.79
C GLN A 207 48.12 22.47 23.88
N LYS A 208 48.55 22.01 22.71
CA LYS A 208 49.95 21.95 22.29
C LYS A 208 50.82 20.87 22.93
N PHE A 209 50.47 19.60 22.73
CA PHE A 209 51.52 18.60 22.49
C PHE A 209 51.77 18.51 20.98
N GLY A 210 52.79 19.21 20.49
CA GLY A 210 53.28 19.03 19.12
C GLY A 210 53.39 20.28 18.24
N ALA A 211 53.92 21.39 18.74
CA ALA A 211 54.63 22.32 17.86
C ALA A 211 55.92 21.63 17.39
N GLY A 212 55.86 20.79 16.35
CA GLY A 212 57.07 20.17 15.80
C GLY A 212 56.95 18.88 15.00
N VAL A 213 55.76 18.33 14.73
CA VAL A 213 55.65 17.14 13.86
C VAL A 213 55.01 17.55 12.53
N PRO A 214 55.73 17.45 11.38
CA PRO A 214 55.15 17.75 10.09
C PRO A 214 53.97 16.80 9.82
N GLN A 215 52.81 17.35 9.48
CA GLN A 215 51.72 16.57 8.89
C GLN A 215 52.29 15.84 7.67
N HIS A 216 52.26 14.51 7.70
CA HIS A 216 52.57 13.69 6.53
C HIS A 216 51.61 14.10 5.40
N ARG A 217 52.16 14.65 4.33
CA ARG A 217 51.43 14.91 3.09
C ARG A 217 50.96 13.58 2.51
N ASP A 218 49.65 13.48 2.37
CA ASP A 218 48.96 12.44 1.65
C ASP A 218 49.46 12.38 0.19
N TRP A 219 50.16 11.30 -0.16
CA TRP A 219 50.64 11.05 -1.53
C TRP A 219 49.61 10.26 -2.33
N GLY A 220 48.36 10.75 -2.32
CA GLY A 220 47.28 10.27 -3.18
C GLY A 220 47.69 10.33 -4.65
N GLN A 221 47.56 9.17 -5.29
CA GLN A 221 48.12 8.72 -6.57
C GLN A 221 47.64 9.48 -7.83
N ASN A 222 47.01 10.66 -7.69
CA ASN A 222 46.36 11.35 -8.81
C ASN A 222 46.40 12.89 -8.77
N SER A 223 47.28 13.53 -7.98
CA SER A 223 47.45 14.99 -8.04
C SER A 223 48.55 15.38 -9.03
N GLY A 224 48.15 15.99 -10.14
CA GLY A 224 49.06 16.51 -11.16
C GLY A 224 50.06 17.50 -10.57
N ARG A 225 51.34 17.26 -10.84
CA ARG A 225 52.45 18.13 -10.44
C ARG A 225 52.24 19.53 -11.05
N PRO A 226 52.07 20.62 -10.28
CA PRO A 226 52.17 21.95 -10.86
C PRO A 226 53.59 22.14 -11.42
N SER A 227 53.69 22.72 -12.61
CA SER A 227 54.96 22.95 -13.29
C SER A 227 55.88 23.79 -12.39
N GLY A 228 56.97 23.19 -11.92
CA GLY A 228 58.02 23.93 -11.22
C GLY A 228 58.59 25.01 -12.13
N GLN A 229 58.85 26.19 -11.58
CA GLN A 229 59.53 27.28 -12.28
C GLN A 229 60.80 26.73 -12.97
N SER A 230 60.87 26.93 -14.28
CA SER A 230 61.97 26.39 -15.08
C SER A 230 63.31 26.94 -14.58
N GLY A 231 64.38 26.15 -14.64
CA GLY A 231 65.71 26.59 -14.19
C GLY A 231 66.20 27.87 -14.88
N ILE A 232 65.62 28.22 -16.03
CA ILE A 232 65.86 29.47 -16.76
C ILE A 232 65.35 30.69 -15.96
N GLU A 233 64.21 30.60 -15.28
CA GLU A 233 63.67 31.68 -14.45
C GLU A 233 64.49 31.88 -13.17
N GLN A 234 64.93 30.79 -12.55
CA GLN A 234 65.81 30.86 -11.37
C GLN A 234 67.18 31.44 -11.74
N GLY A 235 67.71 31.10 -12.92
CA GLY A 235 68.95 31.67 -13.46
C GLY A 235 68.85 33.17 -13.73
N LYS A 236 67.75 33.64 -14.34
CA LYS A 236 67.49 35.07 -14.55
C LYS A 236 67.34 35.83 -13.22
N ALA A 237 66.65 35.25 -12.24
CA ALA A 237 66.48 35.87 -10.92
C ALA A 237 67.81 35.99 -10.15
N MET A 238 68.70 35.00 -10.25
CA MET A 238 70.05 35.09 -9.66
C MET A 238 70.96 36.07 -10.41
N ALA A 239 70.88 36.14 -11.75
CA ALA A 239 71.66 37.09 -12.54
C ALA A 239 71.26 38.55 -12.24
N ALA A 240 69.96 38.83 -12.12
CA ALA A 240 69.46 40.15 -11.72
C ALA A 240 69.93 40.56 -10.31
N LYS A 241 70.07 39.60 -9.38
CA LYS A 241 70.64 39.84 -8.05
C LYS A 241 72.15 40.12 -8.08
N ARG A 242 72.89 39.59 -9.06
CA ARG A 242 74.35 39.76 -9.17
C ARG A 242 74.77 41.03 -9.91
N HIS A 243 73.92 41.55 -10.80
CA HIS A 243 74.19 42.77 -11.56
C HIS A 243 73.04 43.76 -11.42
N PRO A 244 72.90 44.46 -10.28
CA PRO A 244 72.01 45.61 -10.23
C PRO A 244 72.58 46.67 -11.18
N THR A 245 71.88 46.92 -12.29
CA THR A 245 72.22 47.99 -13.23
C THR A 245 72.00 49.34 -12.54
N GLY A 246 73.06 49.82 -11.88
CA GLY A 246 73.14 51.16 -11.34
C GLY A 246 73.16 52.17 -12.49
N THR A 247 72.06 52.88 -12.63
CA THR A 247 71.96 54.13 -13.39
C THR A 247 72.95 55.14 -12.82
N LYS A 248 74.01 55.46 -13.57
CA LYS A 248 74.77 56.70 -13.37
C LYS A 248 73.90 57.86 -13.81
N THR A 249 73.31 58.57 -12.86
CA THR A 249 72.80 59.92 -13.09
C THR A 249 74.00 60.87 -12.96
N THR A 250 74.28 61.61 -14.04
CA THR A 250 75.23 62.73 -14.06
C THR A 250 74.44 64.01 -13.91
#